data_AF-A0A0B1S6F3-F1
#
_entry.id   AF-A0A0B1S6F3-F1
#
_cell.length_a   1.000
_cell.length_b   1.000
_cell.length_c   1.000
_cell.angle_alpha   90.00
_cell.angle_beta   90.00
_cell.angle_gamma   90.00
#
_symmetry.space_group_name_H-M   'P 1'
#
loop_
_entity.id
_entity.type
_entity.pdbx_description
1 polymer ?
#
loop_
_entity_poly.entity_id
_entity_poly.type
_entity_poly.pdbx_seq_one_letter_code
_entity_poly.pdbx_strand_id
1 'polypeptide(L)'
;MRTKVLELHNNFRSRLAKGLEQNVLLYNKTALKASAMIKMKYDCTAEKFAYEVAKKCKNVHTPCAQLAGYGENLARVMVSCRIFC
;
A
#
# COMPACT_ATOMS: atom_id res chain seq x y z
N MET A 1 2.03 -1.90 -14.40
CA MET A 1 1.77 -1.33 -13.05
C MET A 1 1.61 -2.41 -11.99
N ARG A 2 0.81 -3.45 -12.24
CA ARG A 2 0.60 -4.62 -11.37
C ARG A 2 1.87 -5.21 -10.75
N THR A 3 2.85 -5.54 -11.60
CA THR A 3 4.14 -6.12 -11.18
C THR A 3 4.92 -5.18 -10.26
N LYS A 4 5.08 -3.91 -10.67
CA LYS A 4 5.78 -2.89 -9.87
C LYS A 4 5.16 -2.73 -8.48
N VAL A 5 3.83 -2.67 -8.36
CA VAL A 5 3.16 -2.54 -7.06
C VAL A 5 3.43 -3.78 -6.20
N LEU A 6 3.32 -4.98 -6.76
CA LEU A 6 3.56 -6.23 -6.04
C LEU A 6 5.03 -6.36 -5.57
N GLU A 7 5.97 -6.07 -6.46
CA GLU A 7 7.40 -6.13 -6.18
C GLU A 7 7.80 -5.13 -5.10
N LEU A 8 7.28 -3.89 -5.18
CA LEU A 8 7.54 -2.85 -4.20
C LEU A 8 7.03 -3.26 -2.81
N HIS A 9 5.80 -3.77 -2.70
CA HIS A 9 5.26 -4.25 -1.43
C HIS A 9 6.09 -5.41 -0.86
N ASN A 10 6.44 -6.40 -1.70
CA ASN A 10 7.24 -7.53 -1.25
C ASN A 10 8.67 -7.12 -0.87
N ASN A 11 9.25 -6.13 -1.53
CA ASN A 11 10.56 -5.58 -1.17
C ASN A 11 10.51 -4.93 0.22
N PHE A 12 9.55 -4.03 0.47
CA PHE A 12 9.39 -3.41 1.78
C PHE A 12 9.12 -4.44 2.88
N ARG A 13 8.25 -5.43 2.63
CA ARG A 13 7.98 -6.51 3.59
C ARG A 13 9.23 -7.33 3.92
N SER A 14 10.06 -7.62 2.92
CA SER A 14 11.34 -8.32 3.11
C SER A 14 12.34 -7.49 3.91
N ARG A 15 12.48 -6.19 3.61
CA ARG A 15 13.39 -5.30 4.34
C ARG A 15 12.96 -5.11 5.79
N LEU A 16 11.65 -4.95 6.02
CA LEU A 16 11.05 -4.88 7.35
C LEU A 16 11.28 -6.18 8.13
N ALA A 17 11.03 -7.35 7.52
CA ALA A 17 11.22 -8.63 8.17
C ALA A 17 12.67 -8.88 8.62
N LYS A 18 13.64 -8.34 7.86
CA LYS A 18 15.07 -8.39 8.19
C LYS A 18 15.50 -7.36 9.24
N GLY A 19 14.62 -6.44 9.63
CA GLY A 19 14.92 -5.36 10.58
C GLY A 19 15.83 -4.28 9.99
N LEU A 20 15.66 -3.98 8.69
CA LEU A 20 16.45 -2.96 7.98
C LEU A 20 15.72 -1.60 7.88
N GLU A 21 14.44 -1.56 8.23
CA GLU A 21 13.64 -0.34 8.22
C GLU A 21 13.80 0.43 9.53
N GLN A 22 13.99 1.74 9.46
CA GLN A 22 14.10 2.59 10.64
C GLN A 22 12.74 2.76 11.31
N ASN A 23 12.71 2.75 12.64
CA ASN A 23 11.51 3.04 13.40
C ASN A 23 11.68 4.37 14.14
N VAL A 24 10.92 5.39 13.71
CA VAL A 24 10.98 6.74 14.26
C VAL A 24 10.58 6.82 15.73
N LEU A 25 9.80 5.85 16.24
CA LEU A 25 9.38 5.80 17.64
C LEU A 25 10.42 5.13 18.55
N LEU A 26 11.36 4.38 17.96
CA LEU A 26 12.43 3.73 18.69
C LEU A 26 13.72 4.50 18.41
N TYR A 27 14.00 5.59 19.14
CA TYR A 27 15.22 6.41 19.08
C TYR A 27 16.42 5.80 18.29
N ASN A 28 16.48 6.06 16.97
CA ASN A 28 17.52 5.58 16.04
C ASN A 28 17.72 4.04 15.95
N LYS A 29 16.68 3.26 16.24
CA LYS A 29 16.67 1.80 16.09
C LYS A 29 15.83 1.38 14.89
N THR A 30 16.14 0.21 14.37
CA THR A 30 15.34 -0.41 13.33
C THR A 30 14.10 -1.11 13.90
N ALA A 31 13.12 -1.33 13.04
CA ALA A 31 11.96 -2.15 13.34
C ALA A 31 12.38 -3.59 13.70
N LEU A 32 11.59 -4.22 14.57
CA LEU A 32 11.82 -5.59 15.00
C LEU A 32 11.74 -6.56 13.80
N LYS A 33 12.56 -7.61 13.85
CA LYS A 33 12.54 -8.67 12.84
C LYS A 33 11.23 -9.45 12.92
N ALA A 34 10.67 -9.80 11.77
CA ALA A 34 9.47 -10.63 11.68
C ALA A 34 9.88 -12.08 11.40
N SER A 35 9.34 -13.03 12.17
CA SER A 35 9.64 -14.46 12.02
C SER A 35 8.95 -15.10 10.81
N ALA A 36 7.76 -14.63 10.43
CA ALA A 36 6.93 -15.24 9.38
C ALA A 36 6.18 -14.19 8.52
N MET A 37 6.91 -13.27 7.88
CA MET A 37 6.31 -12.28 6.99
C MET A 37 5.87 -12.90 5.65
N ILE A 38 4.57 -13.04 5.43
CA ILE A 38 4.01 -13.70 4.23
C ILE A 38 4.32 -12.90 2.95
N LYS A 39 4.72 -13.59 1.88
CA LYS A 39 4.91 -12.99 0.55
C LYS A 39 3.55 -12.74 -0.12
N MET A 40 3.32 -11.51 -0.55
CA MET A 40 2.10 -11.14 -1.27
C MET A 40 2.11 -11.75 -2.68
N LYS A 41 0.93 -12.18 -3.14
CA LYS A 41 0.65 -12.57 -4.52
C LYS A 41 -0.35 -11.58 -5.13
N TYR A 42 -0.29 -11.43 -6.44
CA TYR A 42 -1.26 -10.61 -7.14
C TYR A 42 -2.63 -11.31 -7.19
N ASP A 43 -3.70 -10.58 -6.88
CA ASP A 43 -5.08 -11.06 -6.97
C ASP A 43 -5.91 -10.10 -7.82
N CYS A 44 -6.42 -10.61 -8.95
CA CYS A 44 -7.24 -9.83 -9.88
C CYS A 44 -8.59 -9.43 -9.26
N THR A 45 -9.11 -10.19 -8.29
CA THR A 45 -10.36 -9.88 -7.61
C THR A 45 -10.18 -8.64 -6.74
N ALA A 46 -9.09 -8.59 -5.97
CA ALA A 46 -8.70 -7.42 -5.19
C ALA A 46 -8.47 -6.19 -6.08
N GLU A 47 -7.83 -6.34 -7.25
CA GLU A 47 -7.66 -5.25 -8.21
C GLU A 47 -9.02 -4.71 -8.69
N LYS A 48 -9.97 -5.59 -9.03
CA LYS A 48 -11.30 -5.17 -9.47
C LYS A 48 -11.99 -4.34 -8.41
N PHE A 49 -11.96 -4.77 -7.14
CA PHE A 49 -12.51 -3.98 -6.04
C PHE A 49 -11.82 -2.62 -5.90
N ALA A 50 -10.49 -2.58 -5.97
CA ALA A 50 -9.74 -1.33 -5.91
C ALA A 50 -10.09 -0.38 -7.08
N TYR A 51 -10.28 -0.92 -8.28
CA TYR A 51 -10.70 -0.15 -9.45
C TYR A 51 -12.11 0.45 -9.28
N GLU A 52 -13.06 -0.32 -8.76
CA GLU A 52 -14.43 0.13 -8.49
C GLU A 52 -14.49 1.30 -7.49
N VAL A 53 -13.54 1.37 -6.56
CA VAL A 53 -13.39 2.49 -5.63
C VAL A 53 -12.69 3.67 -6.33
N ALA A 54 -11.55 3.42 -6.97
CA ALA A 54 -10.74 4.47 -7.61
C ALA A 54 -11.50 5.22 -8.70
N LYS A 55 -12.32 4.53 -9.51
CA LYS A 55 -13.10 5.13 -10.60
C LYS A 55 -14.15 6.15 -10.13
N LYS A 56 -14.53 6.14 -8.84
CA LYS A 56 -15.45 7.13 -8.26
C LYS A 56 -14.77 8.50 -8.11
N CYS A 57 -13.44 8.58 -8.22
CA CYS A 57 -12.64 9.79 -8.05
C CYS A 57 -12.89 10.51 -6.71
N LYS A 58 -13.28 9.76 -5.67
CA LYS A 58 -13.49 10.26 -4.31
C LYS A 58 -12.39 9.72 -3.41
N ASN A 59 -11.80 10.60 -2.61
CA ASN A 59 -10.78 10.21 -1.64
C ASN A 59 -11.44 9.82 -0.30
N VAL A 60 -12.29 8.80 -0.34
CA VAL A 60 -13.08 8.33 0.80
C VAL A 60 -12.94 6.82 0.89
N HIS A 61 -12.63 6.34 2.09
CA HIS A 61 -12.49 4.92 2.34
C HIS A 61 -13.82 4.17 2.19
N THR A 62 -13.74 2.95 1.67
CA THR A 62 -14.90 2.05 1.62
C THR A 62 -15.25 1.59 3.05
N PRO A 63 -16.54 1.60 3.46
CA PRO A 63 -16.93 1.09 4.77
C PRO A 63 -16.50 -0.37 4.97
N CYS A 64 -16.04 -0.73 6.17
CA CYS A 64 -15.48 -2.06 6.45
C CYS A 64 -16.42 -3.22 6.06
N ALA A 65 -17.74 -3.05 6.25
CA ALA A 65 -18.74 -4.05 5.89
C ALA A 65 -18.79 -4.35 4.38
N GLN A 66 -18.28 -3.46 3.53
CA GLN A 66 -18.30 -3.57 2.06
C GLN A 66 -16.96 -4.03 1.48
N LEU A 67 -15.91 -4.16 2.30
CA LEU A 67 -14.58 -4.53 1.86
C LEU A 67 -14.41 -6.04 1.59
N ALA A 68 -15.44 -6.86 1.82
CA ALA A 68 -15.42 -8.30 1.54
C ALA A 68 -14.17 -9.04 2.10
N GLY A 69 -13.64 -8.58 3.24
CA GLY A 69 -12.44 -9.14 3.88
C GLY A 69 -11.10 -8.56 3.41
N TYR A 70 -11.10 -7.61 2.47
CA TYR A 70 -9.89 -6.89 2.05
C TYR A 70 -9.59 -5.67 2.94
N GLY A 71 -8.32 -5.28 3.02
CA GLY A 71 -7.90 -3.97 3.53
C GLY A 71 -7.73 -2.98 2.38
N GLU A 72 -7.86 -1.68 2.65
CA GLU A 72 -7.80 -0.62 1.64
C GLU A 72 -6.80 0.46 2.01
N ASN A 73 -5.96 0.84 1.04
CA ASN A 73 -5.09 2.02 1.11
C ASN A 73 -5.41 2.93 -0.10
N LEU A 74 -5.58 4.24 0.15
CA LEU A 74 -5.86 5.24 -0.89
C LEU A 74 -4.70 6.24 -0.99
N ALA A 75 -4.31 6.59 -2.22
CA ALA A 75 -3.31 7.61 -2.48
C ALA A 75 -3.76 8.47 -3.66
N ARG A 76 -3.59 9.79 -3.54
CA ARG A 76 -3.83 10.75 -4.62
C ARG A 76 -2.61 11.63 -4.82
N VAL A 77 -2.28 11.91 -6.06
CA VAL A 77 -1.24 12.88 -6.41
C VAL A 77 -1.94 14.06 -7.07
N MET A 78 -1.93 15.20 -6.40
CA MET A 78 -2.39 16.45 -7.02
C MET A 78 -1.28 16.96 -7.92
N VAL A 79 -1.47 16.86 -9.22
CA VAL A 79 -0.60 17.57 -10.16
C VAL A 79 -1.10 19.01 -10.19
N SER A 80 -0.38 19.91 -9.53
CA SER A 80 -0.61 21.34 -9.74
C SER A 80 -0.29 21.63 -11.20
N CYS A 81 -1.31 21.96 -11.99
CA CYS A 81 -1.12 22.59 -13.28
C CYS A 81 -0.46 23.94 -12.97
N ARG A 82 0.88 24.00 -12.99
CA ARG A 82 1.57 25.27 -13.10
C ARG A 82 1.18 25.81 -14.47
N ILE A 83 0.15 26.65 -14.49
CA ILE A 83 -0.12 27.55 -15.59
C ILE A 83 1.13 28.44 -15.66
N PHE A 84 2.11 28.05 -16.45
CA PHE A 84 3.02 29.00 -17.05
C PHE A 84 2.19 29.69 -18.13
N CYS A 85 1.56 30.81 -17.74
CA CYS A 85 1.17 31.87 -18.66
C CYS A 85 2.21 32.97 -18.54
#